data_AF-A0A839QIZ1-F1
#
_entry.id   AF-A0A839QIZ1-F1
#
_cell.length_a   1.000
_cell.length_b   1.000
_cell.length_c   1.000
_cell.angle_alpha   90.00
_cell.angle_beta   90.00
_cell.angle_gamma   90.00
#
_symmetry.space_group_name_H-M   'P 1'
#
loop_
_entity.id
_entity.type
_entity.pdbx_description
1 polymer ?
#
loop_
_entity_poly.entity_id
_entity_poly.type
_entity_poly.pdbx_seq_one_letter_code
_entity_poly.pdbx_strand_id
1 'polypeptide(L)'
;MSRRRAEASGAIAASDAPAGPWLGILKTCLSWTVAACAAAALAALFVAGPFAAASVGLAALLVIVFFGISLLIAEVVGRISPGAALGAFIITYMVKVFAVGFTLLAIGLPGWVDQPWFLWSALGAVVLWQAGEIRAFSKARMPVFDSEAASATTLKAGEPDHG
;
A
#
# COMPACT_ATOMS: atom_id res chain seq x y z
N MET A 1 13.77 -47.62 6.65
CA MET A 1 12.37 -47.18 6.88
C MET A 1 12.29 -45.64 6.92
N SER A 2 12.77 -44.97 5.86
CA SER A 2 13.20 -43.57 5.86
C SER A 2 12.51 -42.69 4.80
N ARG A 3 11.50 -43.21 4.09
CA ARG A 3 10.86 -42.48 2.96
C ARG A 3 9.66 -41.60 3.32
N ARG A 4 9.00 -41.80 4.47
CA ARG A 4 7.77 -41.04 4.83
C ARG A 4 8.00 -39.60 5.31
N ARG A 5 9.24 -39.21 5.69
CA ARG A 5 9.55 -37.82 6.11
C ARG A 5 9.86 -36.87 4.95
N ALA A 6 10.26 -37.39 3.79
CA ALA A 6 10.58 -36.58 2.62
C ALA A 6 9.32 -36.00 1.94
N GLU A 7 8.21 -36.74 1.96
CA GLU A 7 6.93 -36.30 1.37
C GLU A 7 6.27 -35.17 2.17
N ALA A 8 6.42 -35.15 3.50
CA ALA A 8 5.95 -34.05 4.33
C ALA A 8 6.77 -32.76 4.12
N SER A 9 8.06 -32.86 3.78
CA SER A 9 8.88 -31.71 3.35
C SER A 9 8.51 -31.22 1.95
N GLY A 10 8.04 -32.11 1.07
CA GLY A 10 7.57 -31.77 -0.29
C GLY A 10 6.19 -31.10 -0.32
N ALA A 11 5.34 -31.30 0.70
CA ALA A 11 4.08 -30.56 0.83
C ALA A 11 4.29 -29.07 1.19
N ILE A 12 5.50 -28.69 1.62
CA ILE A 12 5.94 -27.30 1.84
C ILE A 12 6.49 -26.68 0.54
N ALA A 13 6.47 -27.42 -0.59
CA ALA A 13 7.01 -26.98 -1.89
C ALA A 13 6.16 -25.97 -2.68
N ALA A 14 5.26 -25.20 -2.06
CA ALA A 14 4.56 -24.10 -2.73
C ALA A 14 4.12 -23.08 -1.67
N SER A 15 4.98 -22.26 -1.08
CA SER A 15 5.71 -21.20 -1.77
C SER A 15 4.89 -20.48 -2.85
N ASP A 16 3.60 -20.26 -2.61
CA ASP A 16 2.92 -19.05 -3.08
C ASP A 16 3.44 -17.84 -2.27
N ALA A 17 4.77 -17.65 -2.27
CA ALA A 17 5.34 -16.36 -1.94
C ALA A 17 4.86 -15.42 -3.05
N PRO A 18 3.84 -14.57 -2.81
CA PRO A 18 3.35 -13.70 -3.84
C PRO A 18 4.53 -12.81 -4.22
N ALA A 19 4.74 -12.57 -5.51
CA ALA A 19 5.71 -11.61 -6.00
C ALA A 19 5.58 -10.28 -5.23
N GLY A 20 6.40 -10.07 -4.20
CA GLY A 20 6.37 -8.96 -3.24
C GLY A 20 4.99 -8.70 -2.59
N PRO A 21 4.79 -8.90 -1.27
CA PRO A 21 3.55 -8.50 -0.57
C PRO A 21 3.12 -7.07 -0.94
N TRP A 22 4.09 -6.17 -1.07
CA TRP A 22 3.92 -4.77 -1.43
C TRP A 22 3.44 -4.48 -2.85
N LEU A 23 3.77 -5.33 -3.83
CA LEU A 23 3.27 -5.16 -5.20
C LEU A 23 1.75 -5.44 -5.25
N GLY A 24 1.27 -6.38 -4.44
CA GLY A 24 -0.15 -6.63 -4.23
C GLY A 24 -0.88 -5.48 -3.54
N ILE A 25 -0.23 -4.84 -2.56
CA ILE A 25 -0.73 -3.63 -1.89
C ILE A 25 -0.87 -2.49 -2.90
N LEU A 26 0.19 -2.23 -3.68
CA LEU A 26 0.21 -1.18 -4.68
C LEU A 26 -0.88 -1.40 -5.75
N LYS A 27 -1.04 -2.62 -6.27
CA LYS A 27 -2.10 -2.96 -7.23
C LYS A 27 -3.50 -2.72 -6.66
N THR A 28 -3.72 -3.08 -5.40
CA THR A 28 -5.03 -2.89 -4.75
C THR A 28 -5.34 -1.40 -4.56
N CYS A 29 -4.39 -0.63 -4.02
CA CYS A 29 -4.57 0.82 -3.85
C CYS A 29 -4.77 1.52 -5.19
N LEU A 30 -3.94 1.18 -6.18
CA LEU A 30 -4.02 1.75 -7.52
C LEU A 30 -5.37 1.44 -8.18
N SER A 31 -5.84 0.19 -8.13
CA SER A 31 -7.13 -0.18 -8.73
C SER A 31 -8.31 0.57 -8.10
N TRP A 32 -8.33 0.71 -6.77
CA TRP A 32 -9.39 1.43 -6.06
C TRP A 32 -9.38 2.92 -6.39
N THR A 33 -8.20 3.55 -6.33
CA THR A 33 -8.06 4.97 -6.62
C THR A 33 -8.37 5.28 -8.08
N VAL A 34 -7.86 4.49 -9.03
CA VAL A 34 -8.16 4.68 -10.46
C VAL A 34 -9.66 4.50 -10.72
N ALA A 35 -10.30 3.47 -10.16
CA ALA A 35 -11.73 3.24 -10.36
C ALA A 35 -12.57 4.40 -9.80
N ALA A 36 -12.27 4.87 -8.59
CA ALA A 36 -13.00 5.97 -7.98
C ALA A 36 -12.77 7.30 -8.70
N CYS A 37 -11.52 7.61 -9.08
CA CYS A 37 -11.21 8.81 -9.83
C CYS A 37 -11.80 8.77 -11.25
N ALA A 38 -11.86 7.61 -11.90
CA ALA A 38 -12.54 7.46 -13.19
C ALA A 38 -14.04 7.73 -13.07
N ALA A 39 -14.69 7.20 -12.03
CA ALA A 39 -16.10 7.48 -11.75
C ALA A 39 -16.33 8.98 -11.46
N ALA A 40 -15.46 9.60 -10.66
CA ALA A 40 -15.53 11.03 -10.37
C ALA A 40 -15.29 11.89 -11.62
N ALA A 41 -14.35 11.50 -12.50
CA ALA A 41 -14.07 12.21 -13.74
C ALA A 41 -15.24 12.12 -14.72
N LEU A 42 -15.89 10.95 -14.82
CA LEU A 42 -17.12 10.77 -15.59
C LEU A 42 -18.25 11.64 -15.03
N ALA A 43 -18.46 11.65 -13.71
CA ALA A 43 -19.46 12.52 -13.09
C ALA A 43 -19.18 14.00 -13.36
N ALA A 44 -17.93 14.44 -13.21
CA ALA A 44 -17.51 15.81 -13.50
C ALA A 44 -17.73 16.18 -14.97
N LEU A 45 -17.48 15.25 -15.90
CA LEU A 45 -17.70 15.45 -17.34
C LEU A 45 -19.16 15.80 -17.63
N PHE A 46 -20.12 15.09 -17.02
CA PHE A 46 -21.54 15.32 -17.25
C PHE A 46 -22.09 16.54 -16.50
N VAL A 47 -21.54 16.88 -15.33
CA VAL A 47 -22.05 17.97 -14.49
C VAL A 47 -21.45 19.34 -14.86
N ALA A 48 -20.15 19.38 -15.13
CA ALA A 48 -19.37 20.63 -15.25
C ALA A 48 -18.51 20.68 -16.53
N GLY A 49 -18.49 19.61 -17.32
CA GLY A 49 -17.84 19.57 -18.62
C GLY A 49 -16.40 19.05 -18.62
N PRO A 50 -15.70 19.14 -19.77
CA PRO A 50 -14.43 18.46 -19.99
C PRO A 50 -13.29 18.99 -19.13
N PHE A 51 -13.27 20.29 -18.81
CA PHE A 51 -12.23 20.88 -17.96
C PHE A 51 -12.32 20.40 -16.51
N ALA A 52 -13.54 20.20 -15.99
CA ALA A 52 -13.74 19.61 -14.67
C ALA A 52 -13.24 18.15 -14.64
N ALA A 53 -13.60 17.35 -15.65
CA ALA A 53 -13.11 15.97 -15.78
C ALA A 53 -11.57 15.89 -15.90
N ALA A 54 -10.97 16.78 -16.69
CA ALA A 54 -9.50 16.87 -16.81
C ALA A 54 -8.85 17.28 -15.48
N SER A 55 -9.50 18.13 -14.69
CA SER A 55 -9.03 18.54 -13.36
C SER A 55 -9.04 17.38 -12.37
N VAL A 56 -10.07 16.51 -12.41
CA VAL A 56 -10.10 15.25 -11.66
C VAL A 56 -8.94 14.33 -12.08
N GLY A 57 -8.72 14.19 -13.40
CA GLY A 57 -7.63 13.38 -13.93
C GLY A 57 -6.24 13.86 -13.49
N LEU A 58 -6.01 15.18 -13.52
CA LEU A 58 -4.76 15.78 -13.05
C LEU A 58 -4.54 15.54 -11.56
N ALA A 59 -5.59 15.72 -10.74
CA ALA A 59 -5.54 15.42 -9.32
C ALA A 59 -5.21 13.95 -9.03
N ALA A 60 -5.86 13.03 -9.76
CA ALA A 60 -5.61 11.59 -9.63
C ALA A 60 -4.17 11.23 -10.01
N LEU A 61 -3.66 11.76 -11.12
CA LEU A 61 -2.29 11.55 -11.58
C LEU A 61 -1.28 12.00 -10.52
N LEU A 62 -1.47 13.20 -9.97
CA LEU A 62 -0.59 13.75 -8.94
C LEU A 62 -0.54 12.83 -7.71
N VAL A 63 -1.69 12.38 -7.22
CA VAL A 63 -1.77 11.48 -6.06
C VAL A 63 -1.11 10.13 -6.36
N ILE A 64 -1.43 9.50 -7.49
CA ILE A 64 -0.87 8.20 -7.87
C ILE A 64 0.65 8.27 -7.97
N VAL A 65 1.20 9.30 -8.61
CA VAL A 65 2.66 9.47 -8.75
C VAL A 65 3.30 9.63 -7.37
N PHE A 66 2.79 10.55 -6.54
CA PHE A 66 3.38 10.82 -5.23
C PHE A 66 3.32 9.63 -4.29
N PHE A 67 2.12 9.06 -4.14
CA PHE A 67 1.86 8.02 -3.16
C PHE A 67 2.38 6.67 -3.65
N GLY A 68 2.28 6.41 -4.96
CA GLY A 68 2.87 5.23 -5.59
C GLY A 68 4.39 5.19 -5.45
N ILE A 69 5.10 6.29 -5.76
CA ILE A 69 6.56 6.35 -5.58
C ILE A 69 6.94 6.16 -4.11
N SER A 70 6.17 6.76 -3.19
CA SER A 70 6.40 6.59 -1.74
C SER A 70 6.31 5.12 -1.32
N LEU A 71 5.34 4.36 -1.85
CA LEU A 71 5.20 2.92 -1.60
C LEU A 71 6.35 2.12 -2.19
N LEU A 72 6.84 2.49 -3.37
CA LEU A 72 8.00 1.85 -3.98
C LEU A 72 9.27 2.07 -3.15
N ILE A 73 9.47 3.28 -2.62
CA ILE A 73 10.58 3.57 -1.70
C ILE A 73 10.43 2.79 -0.39
N ALA A 74 9.21 2.72 0.16
CA ALA A 74 8.94 1.96 1.38
C ALA A 74 9.19 0.45 1.20
N GLU A 75 8.94 -0.11 0.02
CA GLU A 75 9.30 -1.50 -0.33
C GLU A 75 10.82 -1.71 -0.31
N VAL A 76 11.61 -0.75 -0.82
CA VAL A 76 13.07 -0.83 -0.80
C VAL A 76 13.61 -0.75 0.64
N VAL A 77 13.08 0.18 1.44
CA VAL A 77 13.53 0.42 2.82
C VAL A 77 13.06 -0.68 3.78
N GLY A 78 11.84 -1.20 3.59
CA GLY A 78 11.25 -2.26 4.42
C GLY A 78 12.03 -3.57 4.39
N ARG A 79 12.83 -3.80 3.34
CA ARG A 79 13.73 -4.96 3.23
C ARG A 79 14.95 -4.88 4.15
N ILE A 80 15.26 -3.71 4.72
CA ILE A 80 16.55 -3.46 5.40
C ILE A 80 16.42 -3.55 6.93
N SER A 81 15.31 -3.13 7.55
CA SER A 81 15.22 -3.10 9.03
C SER A 81 13.78 -3.07 9.59
N PRO A 82 13.25 -4.18 10.16
CA PRO A 82 11.88 -4.27 10.69
C PRO A 82 11.58 -3.34 11.88
N GLY A 83 12.59 -2.96 12.69
CA GLY A 83 12.44 -2.06 13.84
C GLY A 83 12.34 -0.57 13.48
N ALA A 84 12.68 -0.19 12.23
CA ALA A 84 12.65 1.20 11.75
C ALA A 84 11.30 1.61 11.14
N ALA A 85 10.32 0.71 11.08
CA ALA A 85 9.08 0.90 10.34
C ALA A 85 8.32 2.17 10.76
N LEU A 86 8.19 2.42 12.07
CA LEU A 86 7.48 3.60 12.57
C LEU A 86 8.18 4.92 12.21
N GLY A 87 9.51 4.96 12.35
CA GLY A 87 10.30 6.14 11.98
C GLY A 87 10.25 6.41 10.47
N ALA A 88 10.32 5.37 9.65
CA ALA A 88 10.22 5.49 8.20
C ALA A 88 8.85 6.04 7.76
N PHE A 89 7.75 5.65 8.42
CA PHE A 89 6.42 6.21 8.16
C PHE A 89 6.35 7.71 8.45
N ILE A 90 6.88 8.15 9.60
CA ILE A 90 6.87 9.56 10.00
C ILE A 90 7.69 10.41 9.02
N ILE A 91 8.89 9.94 8.66
CA ILE A 91 9.75 10.62 7.68
C ILE A 91 9.05 10.72 6.32
N THR A 92 8.44 9.63 5.86
CA THR A 92 7.69 9.60 4.60
C THR A 92 6.51 10.57 4.63
N TYR A 93 5.81 10.68 5.75
CA TYR A 93 4.71 11.63 5.92
C TYR A 93 5.17 13.07 5.83
N MET A 94 6.28 13.40 6.51
CA MET A 94 6.90 14.74 6.43
C MET A 94 7.29 15.08 5.00
N VAL A 95 7.98 14.17 4.31
CA VAL A 95 8.35 14.36 2.91
C VAL A 95 7.10 14.55 2.03
N LYS A 96 6.04 13.73 2.22
CA LYS A 96 4.79 13.83 1.45
C LYS A 96 4.13 15.20 1.57
N VAL A 97 4.00 15.73 2.78
CA VAL A 97 3.33 17.03 3.03
C VAL A 97 4.03 18.14 2.25
N PHE A 98 5.36 18.21 2.35
CA PHE A 98 6.13 19.23 1.63
C PHE A 98 6.14 18.99 0.13
N ALA A 99 6.24 17.74 -0.30
CA ALA A 99 6.41 17.44 -1.71
C ALA A 99 5.14 17.74 -2.52
N VAL A 100 3.94 17.46 -1.98
CA VAL A 100 2.69 17.84 -2.65
C VAL A 100 2.57 19.37 -2.78
N GLY A 101 2.81 20.11 -1.68
CA GLY A 101 2.74 21.57 -1.69
C GLY A 101 3.77 22.19 -2.62
N PHE A 102 5.02 21.72 -2.56
CA PHE A 102 6.10 22.20 -3.41
C PHE A 102 5.85 21.90 -4.89
N THR A 103 5.35 20.71 -5.23
CA THR A 103 5.02 20.38 -6.62
C THR A 103 3.94 21.29 -7.18
N LEU A 104 2.90 21.58 -6.41
CA LEU A 104 1.86 22.52 -6.85
C LEU A 104 2.40 23.94 -7.04
N LEU A 105 3.29 24.39 -6.16
CA LEU A 105 3.93 25.70 -6.28
C LEU A 105 4.91 25.77 -7.47
N ALA A 106 5.66 24.69 -7.72
CA ALA A 106 6.66 24.62 -8.77
C ALA A 106 6.06 24.50 -10.17
N ILE A 107 4.97 23.74 -10.33
CA ILE A 107 4.31 23.52 -11.62
C ILE A 107 3.26 24.61 -11.89
N GLY A 108 2.63 25.15 -10.85
CA GLY A 108 1.46 26.02 -10.97
C GLY A 108 0.23 25.26 -11.47
N LEU A 109 -0.97 25.78 -11.21
CA LEU A 109 -2.18 25.24 -11.82
C LEU A 109 -2.35 25.82 -13.23
N PRO A 110 -2.49 24.98 -14.27
CA PRO A 110 -2.85 25.43 -15.60
C PRO A 110 -4.16 26.24 -15.59
N GLY A 111 -4.28 27.25 -16.45
CA GLY A 111 -5.47 28.12 -16.48
C GLY A 111 -6.79 27.42 -16.87
N TRP A 112 -6.71 26.18 -17.38
CA TRP A 112 -7.87 25.35 -17.69
C TRP A 112 -8.35 24.51 -16.50
N VAL A 113 -7.61 24.50 -15.38
CA VAL A 113 -7.96 23.71 -14.21
C VAL A 113 -9.08 24.38 -13.43
N ASP A 114 -10.15 23.63 -13.22
CA ASP A 114 -11.20 23.97 -12.28
C ASP A 114 -10.70 23.66 -10.86
N GLN A 115 -10.38 24.71 -10.10
CA GLN A 115 -9.81 24.60 -8.76
C GLN A 115 -10.68 23.81 -7.78
N PRO A 116 -12.01 24.07 -7.65
CA PRO A 116 -12.88 23.23 -6.84
C PRO A 116 -12.83 21.74 -7.18
N TRP A 117 -12.98 21.39 -8.46
CA TRP A 117 -12.98 19.99 -8.89
C TRP A 117 -11.62 19.33 -8.68
N PHE A 118 -10.53 20.06 -8.91
CA PHE A 118 -9.17 19.61 -8.63
C PHE A 118 -8.97 19.34 -7.13
N LEU A 119 -9.33 20.29 -6.26
CA LEU A 119 -9.11 20.20 -4.82
C LEU A 119 -9.91 19.06 -4.17
N TRP A 120 -11.21 18.96 -4.47
CA TRP A 120 -12.05 17.91 -3.90
C TRP A 120 -11.64 16.53 -4.39
N SER A 121 -11.26 16.42 -5.66
CA SER A 121 -10.78 15.15 -6.22
C SER A 121 -9.42 14.76 -5.65
N ALA A 122 -8.51 15.72 -5.47
CA ALA A 122 -7.21 15.47 -4.86
C ALA A 122 -7.37 14.99 -3.40
N LEU A 123 -8.19 15.69 -2.62
CA LEU A 123 -8.47 15.32 -1.23
C LEU A 123 -9.13 13.94 -1.14
N GLY A 124 -10.16 13.69 -1.95
CA GLY A 124 -10.85 12.40 -1.99
C GLY A 124 -9.93 11.26 -2.43
N ALA A 125 -9.10 11.47 -3.44
CA ALA A 125 -8.12 10.50 -3.92
C ALA A 125 -7.08 10.17 -2.84
N VAL A 126 -6.57 11.17 -2.12
CA VAL A 126 -5.65 10.96 -0.99
C VAL A 126 -6.32 10.13 0.10
N VAL A 127 -7.52 10.51 0.56
CA VAL A 127 -8.23 9.80 1.63
C VAL A 127 -8.48 8.34 1.24
N LEU A 128 -8.96 8.11 0.02
CA LEU A 128 -9.22 6.77 -0.48
C LEU A 128 -7.94 5.93 -0.58
N TRP A 129 -6.85 6.54 -1.07
CA TRP A 129 -5.56 5.87 -1.14
C TRP A 129 -5.06 5.49 0.27
N GLN A 130 -5.16 6.39 1.24
CA GLN A 130 -4.75 6.12 2.63
C GLN A 130 -5.57 4.99 3.26
N ALA A 131 -6.88 4.93 3.01
CA ALA A 131 -7.71 3.82 3.46
C ALA A 131 -7.26 2.48 2.83
N GLY A 132 -6.88 2.51 1.55
CA GLY A 132 -6.27 1.37 0.86
C GLY A 132 -4.96 0.90 1.51
N GLU A 133 -4.04 1.82 1.78
CA GLU A 133 -2.77 1.55 2.45
C GLU A 133 -3.00 0.93 3.84
N ILE A 134 -3.85 1.54 4.67
CA ILE A 134 -4.13 1.06 6.04
C ILE A 134 -4.71 -0.36 6.00
N ARG A 135 -5.70 -0.61 5.14
CA ARG A 135 -6.32 -1.93 5.00
C ARG A 135 -5.30 -2.99 4.57
N ALA A 136 -4.45 -2.64 3.62
CA ALA A 136 -3.42 -3.53 3.10
C ALA A 136 -2.35 -3.85 4.15
N PHE A 137 -1.89 -2.85 4.89
CA PHE A 137 -0.93 -3.06 6.00
C PHE A 137 -1.53 -3.84 7.17
N SER A 138 -2.81 -3.64 7.47
CA SER A 138 -3.50 -4.38 8.53
C SER A 138 -3.57 -5.88 8.22
N LYS A 139 -3.78 -6.24 6.95
CA LYS A 139 -3.73 -7.63 6.49
C LYS A 139 -2.31 -8.22 6.49
N ALA A 140 -1.29 -7.42 6.23
CA ALA A 140 0.10 -7.88 6.17
C ALA A 140 0.73 -8.19 7.54
N ARG A 141 0.19 -7.68 8.66
CA ARG A 141 0.73 -7.88 10.02
C ARG A 141 0.33 -9.19 10.71
N MET A 142 -0.63 -9.94 10.17
CA MET A 142 -1.12 -11.19 10.76
C MET A 142 -0.23 -12.46 10.64
N PRO A 143 0.92 -12.50 9.94
CA PRO A 143 1.76 -13.73 9.89
C PRO A 143 2.73 -13.97 11.06
N VAL A 144 2.87 -13.06 12.03
CA VAL A 144 3.97 -13.12 13.02
C VAL A 144 3.65 -13.96 14.26
N PHE A 145 2.38 -14.25 14.56
CA PHE A 145 1.99 -14.92 15.81
C PHE A 145 1.96 -16.47 15.74
N ASP A 146 2.19 -17.07 14.57
CA ASP A 146 2.08 -18.53 14.43
C ASP A 146 3.41 -19.29 14.62
N SER A 147 4.56 -18.64 14.52
CA SER A 147 5.87 -19.32 14.61
C SER A 147 6.35 -19.54 16.05
N GLU A 148 5.96 -18.69 16.99
CA GLU A 148 6.38 -18.78 18.39
C GLU A 148 5.51 -19.79 19.18
N ALA A 149 4.21 -19.87 18.87
CA ALA A 149 3.30 -20.84 19.47
C ALA A 149 3.66 -22.30 19.09
N ALA A 150 4.07 -22.56 17.85
CA ALA A 150 4.45 -23.90 17.39
C ALA A 150 5.76 -24.41 18.02
N SER A 151 6.72 -23.51 18.31
CA SER A 151 7.99 -23.87 18.96
C SER A 151 7.82 -24.16 20.45
N ALA A 152 6.94 -23.41 21.14
CA ALA A 152 6.66 -23.60 22.56
C ALA A 152 5.94 -24.94 22.86
N THR A 153 5.05 -25.39 21.98
CA THR A 153 4.37 -26.69 22.12
C THR A 153 5.32 -27.87 21.88
N THR A 154 6.28 -27.72 20.97
CA THR A 154 7.27 -28.77 20.65
C THR A 154 8.30 -28.95 21.78
N LEU A 155 8.70 -27.85 22.45
CA LEU A 155 9.61 -27.91 23.59
C LEU A 155 8.97 -28.61 24.80
N LYS A 156 7.67 -28.39 25.04
CA LYS A 156 6.94 -29.01 26.16
C LYS A 156 6.58 -30.48 25.94
N ALA A 157 6.55 -30.94 24.69
CA ALA A 157 6.27 -32.33 24.34
C ALA A 157 7.53 -33.22 24.30
N GLY A 158 8.72 -32.63 24.39
CA GLY A 158 10.01 -33.31 24.31
C GLY A 158 10.75 -33.50 25.63
N GLU A 159 10.22 -33.01 26.76
CA GLU A 159 10.82 -33.18 28.09
C GLU A 159 10.45 -34.58 28.63
N PRO A 160 11.38 -35.55 28.73
CA PRO A 160 11.10 -36.81 29.40
C PRO A 160 10.94 -36.57 30.91
N ASP A 161 9.83 -37.05 31.46
CA ASP A 161 9.55 -37.11 32.89
C ASP A 161 10.59 -38.01 33.57
N HIS A 162 11.65 -37.41 34.13
CA HIS A 162 12.62 -38.08 34.98
C HIS A 162 12.14 -38.01 36.42
N GLY A 163 11.19 -38.91 36.75
CA GLY A 163 10.88 -39.34 38.11
C GLY A 163 11.90 -40.34 38.66
#